data_AF-A0A4Z0LV86-F1
#
_entry.id   AF-A0A4Z0LV86-F1
#
_cell.length_a   1.000
_cell.length_b   1.000
_cell.length_c   1.000
_cell.angle_alpha   90.00
_cell.angle_beta   90.00
_cell.angle_gamma   90.00
#
_symmetry.space_group_name_H-M   'P 1'
#
loop_
_entity.id
_entity.type
_entity.pdbx_description
1 polymer ?
#
loop_
_entity_poly.entity_id
_entity_poly.type
_entity_poly.pdbx_seq_one_letter_code
_entity_poly.pdbx_strand_id
1 'polypeptide(L)'
;MQLPPEWWAEAEDESILIGDRDDVGCIEVSTLHKELGDFDAAEVAHIAAEESDLDLAWEKVHLGDFVGVSAAFLEDEAAIREWYVARGGMLLYITYSCEAEQQGLDDAAVDEILATLAVLQGSPSRAK
;
A
#
# COMPACT_ATOMS: atom_id res chain seq x y z
N MET A 1 -7.92 -8.23 2.08
CA MET A 1 -7.02 -7.97 3.20
C MET A 1 -7.60 -8.57 4.46
N GLN A 2 -6.77 -9.14 5.32
CA GLN A 2 -7.12 -9.64 6.65
C GLN A 2 -6.41 -8.75 7.68
N LEU A 3 -7.15 -8.33 8.71
CA LEU A 3 -6.62 -7.45 9.76
C LEU A 3 -6.53 -8.22 11.08
N PRO A 4 -5.41 -8.12 11.80
CA PRO A 4 -5.32 -8.61 13.17
C PRO A 4 -6.34 -7.91 14.09
N PRO A 5 -6.76 -8.54 15.20
CA PRO A 5 -7.77 -7.98 16.10
C PRO A 5 -7.44 -6.61 16.70
N GLU A 6 -6.16 -6.26 16.77
CA GLU A 6 -5.60 -5.00 17.28
C GLU A 6 -5.54 -3.88 16.24
N TRP A 7 -5.89 -4.17 14.98
CA TRP A 7 -6.00 -3.17 13.92
C TRP A 7 -7.47 -2.90 13.57
N TRP A 8 -7.76 -1.69 13.14
CA TRP A 8 -9.06 -1.29 12.60
C TRP A 8 -8.89 -0.77 11.18
N ALA A 9 -9.99 -0.68 10.43
CA ALA A 9 -9.99 -0.03 9.13
C ALA A 9 -11.25 0.80 8.93
N GLU A 10 -11.08 1.95 8.30
CA GLU A 10 -12.14 2.89 7.95
C GLU A 10 -11.97 3.30 6.48
N ALA A 11 -13.09 3.39 5.76
CA ALA A 11 -13.10 3.88 4.39
C ALA A 11 -13.36 5.38 4.42
N GLU A 12 -12.42 6.14 3.88
CA GLU A 12 -12.54 7.56 3.61
C GLU A 12 -13.00 7.78 2.15
N ASP A 13 -13.18 9.04 1.74
CA ASP A 13 -13.72 9.38 0.43
C ASP A 13 -12.92 8.77 -0.75
N GLU A 14 -11.59 8.75 -0.67
CA GLU A 14 -10.69 8.27 -1.74
C GLU A 14 -9.66 7.23 -1.29
N SER A 15 -9.61 6.90 0.01
CA SER A 15 -8.63 5.97 0.58
C SER A 15 -9.22 5.09 1.67
N ILE A 16 -8.47 4.07 2.06
CA ILE A 16 -8.77 3.24 3.25
C ILE A 16 -7.68 3.51 4.27
N LEU A 17 -8.07 3.94 5.46
CA LEU A 17 -7.18 4.11 6.60
C LEU A 17 -7.24 2.88 7.50
N ILE A 18 -6.08 2.44 7.96
CA ILE A 18 -5.92 1.27 8.81
C ILE A 18 -4.96 1.65 9.94
N GLY A 19 -5.50 1.92 11.12
CA GLY A 19 -4.70 2.21 12.31
C GLY A 19 -4.56 1.00 13.23
N ASP A 20 -3.49 0.98 14.00
CA ASP A 20 -3.44 0.14 15.20
C ASP A 20 -4.32 0.73 16.33
N ARG A 21 -4.45 0.01 17.44
CA ARG A 21 -5.27 0.43 18.59
C ARG A 21 -4.59 1.41 19.54
N ASP A 22 -3.27 1.53 19.45
CA ASP A 22 -2.45 2.35 20.31
C ASP A 22 -2.14 3.72 19.65
N ASP A 23 -2.64 3.94 18.43
CA ASP A 23 -2.53 5.14 17.59
C ASP A 23 -1.07 5.47 17.21
N VAL A 24 -0.23 4.44 17.11
CA VAL A 24 1.22 4.55 16.88
C VAL A 24 1.54 4.61 15.38
N GLY A 25 0.90 3.77 14.60
CA GLY A 25 1.09 3.67 13.17
C GLY A 25 -0.22 3.65 12.38
N CYS A 26 -0.18 4.24 11.18
CA CYS A 26 -1.31 4.25 10.26
C CYS A 26 -0.86 3.76 8.89
N ILE A 27 -1.62 2.84 8.30
CA ILE A 27 -1.53 2.45 6.90
C ILE A 27 -2.64 3.18 6.14
N GLU A 28 -2.29 3.87 5.06
CA GLU A 28 -3.25 4.42 4.10
C GLU A 28 -3.15 3.68 2.78
N VAL A 29 -4.29 3.35 2.17
CA VAL A 29 -4.38 2.67 0.88
C VAL A 29 -5.23 3.49 -0.08
N SER A 30 -4.61 3.97 -1.15
CA SER A 30 -5.26 4.67 -2.26
C SER A 30 -5.18 3.84 -3.54
N THR A 31 -6.18 3.96 -4.40
CA THR A 31 -6.29 3.11 -5.61
C THR A 31 -6.36 3.93 -6.88
N LEU A 32 -5.54 3.58 -7.86
CA LEU A 32 -5.58 4.11 -9.22
C LEU A 32 -6.00 3.01 -10.21
N HIS A 33 -6.93 3.35 -11.10
CA HIS A 33 -7.44 2.44 -12.12
C HIS A 33 -7.14 2.94 -13.52
N LYS A 34 -6.58 2.07 -14.37
CA LYS A 34 -6.52 2.31 -15.81
C LYS A 34 -7.90 2.13 -16.44
N GLU A 35 -8.19 2.95 -17.44
CA GLU A 35 -9.35 2.75 -18.32
C GLU A 35 -9.15 1.53 -19.24
N LEU A 36 -7.92 1.26 -19.67
CA LEU A 36 -7.57 0.12 -20.53
C LEU A 36 -6.13 -0.36 -20.28
N GLY A 37 -5.96 -1.68 -20.32
CA GLY A 37 -4.65 -2.33 -20.20
C GLY A 37 -4.23 -2.58 -18.76
N ASP A 38 -3.02 -3.10 -18.61
CA ASP A 38 -2.44 -3.49 -17.34
C ASP A 38 -1.25 -2.58 -17.01
N PHE A 39 -0.96 -2.42 -15.72
CA PHE A 39 0.32 -1.87 -15.27
C PHE A 39 1.41 -2.93 -15.39
N ASP A 40 2.53 -2.58 -16.02
CA ASP A 40 3.73 -3.41 -15.99
C ASP A 40 4.72 -2.93 -14.90
N ALA A 41 5.72 -3.75 -14.60
CA ALA A 41 6.66 -3.46 -13.51
C ALA A 41 7.53 -2.21 -13.77
N ALA A 42 7.81 -1.87 -15.03
CA ALA A 42 8.61 -0.70 -15.36
C ALA A 42 7.78 0.58 -15.19
N GLU A 43 6.52 0.53 -15.59
CA GLU A 43 5.56 1.62 -15.38
C GLU A 43 5.29 1.87 -13.90
N VAL A 44 5.08 0.83 -13.10
CA VAL A 44 4.89 0.98 -11.64
C VAL A 44 6.12 1.65 -10.99
N ALA A 45 7.32 1.21 -11.35
CA ALA A 45 8.56 1.82 -10.83
C ALA A 45 8.76 3.26 -11.32
N HIS A 46 8.31 3.57 -12.54
CA HIS A 46 8.36 4.92 -13.09
C HIS A 46 7.42 5.87 -12.34
N ILE A 47 6.17 5.43 -12.08
CA ILE A 47 5.20 6.18 -11.28
C ILE A 47 5.76 6.45 -9.88
N ALA A 48 6.29 5.42 -9.22
CA ALA A 48 6.90 5.57 -7.89
C ALA A 48 8.02 6.62 -7.87
N ALA A 49 8.89 6.63 -8.89
CA ALA A 49 9.97 7.60 -9.01
C ALA A 49 9.52 9.01 -9.45
N GLU A 50 8.35 9.16 -10.07
CA GLU A 50 7.80 10.46 -10.47
C GLU A 50 7.02 11.13 -9.34
N GLU A 51 6.29 10.34 -8.55
CA GLU A 51 5.47 10.82 -7.42
C GLU A 51 6.30 11.13 -6.17
N SER A 52 7.46 10.49 -6.00
CA SER A 52 8.35 10.76 -4.86
C SER A 52 9.28 11.93 -5.17
N ASP A 53 9.25 12.96 -4.30
CA ASP A 53 10.20 14.09 -4.36
C ASP A 53 11.62 13.71 -3.90
N LEU A 54 11.80 12.47 -3.44
CA LEU A 54 13.05 11.93 -2.91
C LEU A 54 13.69 10.94 -3.89
N ASP A 55 15.03 10.96 -3.97
CA ASP A 55 15.79 9.95 -4.69
C ASP A 55 15.93 8.68 -3.82
N LEU A 56 14.87 7.86 -3.83
CA LEU A 56 14.75 6.68 -2.99
C LEU A 56 15.33 5.41 -3.62
N ALA A 57 15.87 4.54 -2.78
CA ALA A 57 16.30 3.21 -3.16
C ALA A 57 15.09 2.25 -3.22
N TRP A 58 14.41 2.22 -4.36
CA TRP A 58 13.25 1.36 -4.58
C TRP A 58 13.62 -0.14 -4.64
N GLU A 59 12.94 -0.95 -3.85
CA GLU A 59 13.08 -2.41 -3.81
C GLU A 59 11.85 -3.11 -4.38
N LYS A 60 12.05 -4.22 -5.10
CA LYS A 60 10.92 -5.00 -5.65
C LYS A 60 10.23 -5.81 -4.56
N VAL A 61 8.90 -5.79 -4.57
CA VAL A 61 8.07 -6.42 -3.54
C VAL A 61 6.88 -7.17 -4.12
N HIS A 62 6.35 -8.09 -3.32
CA HIS A 62 5.15 -8.87 -3.60
C HIS A 62 4.23 -8.81 -2.39
N LEU A 63 3.03 -8.24 -2.55
CA LEU A 63 2.05 -8.06 -1.48
C LEU A 63 0.77 -8.82 -1.84
N GLY A 64 0.66 -10.05 -1.33
CA GLY A 64 -0.43 -10.96 -1.68
C GLY A 64 -0.49 -11.18 -3.19
N ASP A 65 -1.56 -10.73 -3.85
CA ASP A 65 -1.74 -10.85 -5.30
C ASP A 65 -1.09 -9.72 -6.12
N PHE A 66 -0.50 -8.70 -5.49
CA PHE A 66 0.06 -7.51 -6.13
C PHE A 66 1.59 -7.55 -6.19
N VAL A 67 2.15 -6.92 -7.22
CA VAL A 67 3.61 -6.80 -7.43
C VAL A 67 4.01 -5.37 -7.71
N GLY A 68 5.18 -4.96 -7.25
CA GLY A 68 5.66 -3.61 -7.52
C GLY A 68 6.93 -3.27 -6.77
N VAL A 69 6.99 -2.04 -6.25
CA VAL A 69 8.16 -1.52 -5.54
C VAL A 69 7.79 -0.91 -4.19
N SER A 70 8.76 -0.86 -3.29
CA SER A 70 8.65 -0.17 -2.01
C SER A 70 9.92 0.59 -1.67
N ALA A 71 9.78 1.64 -0.87
CA ALA A 71 10.89 2.36 -0.27
C ALA A 71 10.55 2.71 1.18
N ALA A 72 11.59 3.05 1.94
CA ALA A 72 11.46 3.53 3.31
C ALA A 72 12.37 4.73 3.52
N PHE A 73 11.88 5.72 4.25
CA PHE A 73 12.60 6.96 4.53
C PHE A 73 12.12 7.60 5.83
N LEU A 74 12.85 8.63 6.27
CA LEU A 74 12.47 9.47 7.40
C LEU A 74 12.15 10.86 6.88
N GLU A 75 11.02 11.42 7.31
CA GLU A 75 10.59 12.78 6.96
C GLU A 75 9.87 13.39 8.16
N ASP A 76 10.21 14.63 8.52
CA ASP A 76 9.55 15.38 9.60
C ASP A 76 9.28 14.58 10.90
N GLU A 77 10.31 13.88 11.40
CA GLU A 77 10.24 13.03 12.61
C GLU A 77 9.32 11.80 12.49
N ALA A 78 8.82 11.51 11.28
CA ALA A 78 8.08 10.30 10.95
C ALA A 78 8.96 9.29 10.22
N ALA A 79 8.80 8.01 10.56
CA ALA A 79 9.30 6.90 9.77
C ALA A 79 8.21 6.45 8.80
N ILE A 80 8.53 6.52 7.51
CA ILE A 80 7.60 6.25 6.42
C ILE A 80 8.09 5.06 5.61
N ARG A 81 7.15 4.18 5.27
CA ARG A 81 7.30 3.14 4.27
C ARG A 81 6.22 3.36 3.22
N GLU A 82 6.58 3.28 1.95
CA GLU A 82 5.63 3.42 0.86
C GLU A 82 5.76 2.28 -0.13
N TRP A 83 4.63 1.92 -0.75
CA TRP A 83 4.54 0.87 -1.74
C TRP A 83 3.69 1.31 -2.92
N TYR A 84 4.21 1.06 -4.11
CA TYR A 84 3.48 1.13 -5.37
C TYR A 84 3.38 -0.27 -5.91
N VAL A 85 2.20 -0.89 -5.83
CA VAL A 85 1.99 -2.27 -6.26
C VAL A 85 0.77 -2.38 -7.17
N ALA A 86 0.86 -3.20 -8.20
CA ALA A 86 -0.19 -3.32 -9.19
C ALA A 86 -0.58 -4.78 -9.46
N ARG A 87 -1.81 -4.92 -9.96
CA ARG A 87 -2.35 -6.15 -10.52
C ARG A 87 -3.34 -5.82 -11.63
N GLY A 88 -2.99 -6.20 -12.86
CA GLY A 88 -3.80 -5.83 -14.03
C GLY A 88 -3.89 -4.31 -14.17
N GLY A 89 -5.07 -3.78 -14.48
CA GLY A 89 -5.32 -2.33 -14.57
C GLY A 89 -5.52 -1.61 -13.23
N MET A 90 -5.20 -2.22 -12.09
CA MET A 90 -5.31 -1.61 -10.75
C MET A 90 -3.91 -1.42 -10.16
N LEU A 91 -3.62 -0.21 -9.68
CA LEU A 91 -2.45 0.15 -8.89
C LEU A 91 -2.91 0.58 -7.50
N LEU A 92 -2.21 0.12 -6.49
CA LEU A 92 -2.35 0.57 -5.11
C LEU A 92 -1.13 1.42 -4.76
N TYR A 93 -1.40 2.61 -4.24
CA TYR A 93 -0.43 3.40 -3.50
C TYR A 93 -0.73 3.20 -2.02
N ILE A 94 0.26 2.70 -1.29
CA ILE A 94 0.13 2.37 0.13
C ILE A 94 1.22 3.13 0.87
N THR A 95 0.87 3.74 1.98
CA THR A 95 1.83 4.33 2.92
C THR A 95 1.62 3.74 4.29
N TYR A 96 2.71 3.61 5.04
CA TYR A 96 2.70 3.36 6.47
C TYR A 96 3.56 4.44 7.11
N SER A 97 3.03 5.13 8.10
CA SER A 97 3.75 6.15 8.85
C SER A 97 3.59 5.94 10.35
N CYS A 98 4.69 6.12 11.07
CA CYS A 98 4.73 6.17 12.54
C CYS A 98 5.75 7.22 12.99
N GLU A 99 5.81 7.51 14.29
CA GLU A 99 6.90 8.33 14.85
C GLU A 99 8.26 7.62 14.64
N ALA A 100 9.33 8.39 14.38
CA ALA A 100 10.65 7.84 14.10
C ALA A 100 11.20 6.97 15.25
N GLU A 101 10.86 7.28 16.50
CA GLU A 101 11.21 6.47 17.67
C GLU A 101 10.53 5.10 17.70
N GLN A 102 9.43 4.95 16.96
CA GLN A 102 8.60 3.74 16.90
C GLN A 102 8.88 2.93 15.62
N GLN A 103 9.84 3.39 14.81
CA GLN A 103 10.26 2.69 13.61
C GLN A 103 10.62 1.22 13.89
N GLY A 104 10.01 0.33 13.11
CA GLY A 104 10.30 -1.10 13.16
C GLY A 104 9.52 -1.89 14.22
N LEU A 105 8.70 -1.23 15.05
CA LEU A 105 7.87 -1.94 16.04
C LEU A 105 6.76 -2.74 15.36
N ASP A 106 6.06 -2.14 14.40
CA ASP A 106 4.94 -2.79 13.70
C ASP A 106 5.30 -3.36 12.33
N ASP A 107 6.58 -3.31 11.92
CA ASP A 107 7.00 -3.73 10.58
C ASP A 107 6.49 -5.13 10.21
N ALA A 108 6.57 -6.07 11.15
CA ALA A 108 6.09 -7.43 10.95
C ALA A 108 4.56 -7.50 10.80
N ALA A 109 3.81 -6.73 11.60
CA ALA A 109 2.35 -6.70 11.52
C ALA A 109 1.88 -6.05 10.21
N VAL A 110 2.51 -4.94 9.81
CA VAL A 110 2.26 -4.27 8.53
C VAL A 110 2.55 -5.22 7.38
N ASP A 111 3.70 -5.88 7.38
CA ASP A 111 4.06 -6.85 6.34
C ASP A 111 3.07 -8.01 6.25
N GLU A 112 2.63 -8.55 7.39
CA GLU A 112 1.62 -9.61 7.45
C GLU A 112 0.27 -9.16 6.92
N ILE A 113 -0.19 -7.95 7.27
CA ILE A 113 -1.43 -7.36 6.75
C ILE A 113 -1.36 -7.24 5.24
N LEU A 114 -0.29 -6.61 4.72
CA LEU A 114 -0.13 -6.34 3.29
C LEU A 114 0.08 -7.63 2.48
N ALA A 115 0.69 -8.66 3.05
CA ALA A 115 0.81 -9.98 2.43
C ALA A 115 -0.54 -10.66 2.16
N THR A 116 -1.63 -10.20 2.78
CA THR A 116 -2.99 -10.73 2.57
C THR A 116 -3.83 -9.93 1.56
N LEU A 117 -3.21 -8.97 0.85
CA LEU A 117 -3.87 -8.24 -0.23
C LEU A 117 -4.31 -9.20 -1.33
N ALA A 118 -5.60 -9.16 -1.68
CA ALA A 118 -6.18 -10.04 -2.69
C ALA A 118 -7.24 -9.28 -3.49
N VAL A 119 -7.31 -9.54 -4.80
CA VAL A 119 -8.41 -9.02 -5.63
C VAL A 119 -9.54 -10.03 -5.62
N LEU A 120 -10.65 -9.64 -5.01
CA LEU A 120 -11.89 -10.41 -5.10
C LEU A 120 -12.44 -10.28 -6.52
N GLN A 121 -12.56 -11.42 -7.21
CA GLN A 121 -13.24 -11.47 -8.50
C GLN A 121 -14.72 -11.11 -8.27
N GLY A 122 -15.12 -9.90 -8.68
CA GLY A 122 -16.53 -9.56 -8.80
C GLY A 122 -17.18 -10.52 -9.78
N SER A 123 -18.24 -11.22 -9.37
CA SER A 123 -19.04 -12.02 -10.31
C SER A 123 -19.46 -11.12 -11.47
N PRO A 124 -19.31 -11.51 -12.75
CA PRO A 124 -19.81 -10.70 -13.84
C PRO A 124 -21.31 -10.52 -13.62
N SER A 125 -21.73 -9.27 -13.39
CA SER A 125 -23.14 -8.91 -13.37
C SER A 125 -23.75 -9.39 -14.67
N ARG A 126 -24.57 -10.46 -14.61
CA ARG A 126 -25.37 -10.88 -15.76
C ARG A 126 -26.36 -9.75 -16.01
N ALA A 127 -26.04 -8.89 -16.97
CA ALA A 127 -27.03 -8.03 -17.61
C ALA A 127 -28.19 -8.92 -18.09
N LYS A 128 -29.40 -8.62 -17.62
CA LYS A 128 -30.65 -9.20 -18.12
C LYS A 128 -31.01 -8.59 -19.46
#